data_AF-A0A7N5KM61-F1
#
_entry.id   AF-A0A7N5KM61-F1
#
_cell.length_a   1.000
_cell.length_b   1.000
_cell.length_c   1.000
_cell.angle_alpha   90.00
_cell.angle_beta   90.00
_cell.angle_gamma   90.00
#
_symmetry.space_group_name_H-M   'P 1'
#
loop_
_entity.id
_entity.type
_entity.pdbx_description
1 polymer ?
#
loop_
_entity_poly.entity_id
_entity_poly.type
_entity_poly.pdbx_seq_one_letter_code
_entity_poly.pdbx_strand_id
1 'polypeptide(L)'
;RLALCAAAGRGGAYALGHCSGSGGGRLGGFVGTVFGSAGLVPACPSVCPPGGIPQVTVNKSLLAPLNVELDPKIQKVRAQEREQIKALNNKFASFIDKVRFLEQQNQVLETKWHLLQQLDLNNCRKNLEPIYEGYISNLRKQLETQTGDRVRLDSELRSVRDVVEDYKKRYEVEINRRTAAENEFVVLKKDVDAAYMNKVELQAKVDSLTDEIKFFKCLYEGEITQMQSHISDTSVILSMDNNRDLDLDSIIDEVRAQYEDIALKSKAEAEALYQTKIQELQVTAGRHGDDLKLTKAEISELNRLIQRVRSEIGNVRKQCANLETAIADAEQRGDCALKDARAKLDELEAALLQAKEELARLLREYQELLSTKLALDVEIATYRKLLEGEECRWGAG
;
A
#
# COMPACT_ATOMS: atom_id res chain seq x y z
N ARG A 1 -31.97 28.25 -10.21
CA ARG A 1 -30.69 28.84 -9.77
C ARG A 1 -29.73 27.69 -9.54
N LEU A 2 -28.88 27.43 -10.54
CA LEU A 2 -27.40 27.57 -10.49
C LEU A 2 -26.77 26.33 -9.81
N ALA A 3 -26.22 25.32 -10.50
CA ALA A 3 -25.18 25.24 -11.54
C ALA A 3 -23.73 25.17 -11.00
N LEU A 4 -22.85 24.62 -11.87
CA LEU A 4 -21.41 24.32 -11.80
C LEU A 4 -21.07 22.92 -11.23
N CYS A 5 -20.56 21.93 -12.00
CA CYS A 5 -19.78 21.85 -13.26
C CYS A 5 -18.34 22.41 -13.18
N ALA A 6 -17.35 21.49 -13.26
CA ALA A 6 -16.04 21.57 -13.96
C ALA A 6 -15.23 20.30 -13.55
N ALA A 7 -14.81 19.34 -14.38
CA ALA A 7 -14.18 19.29 -15.72
C ALA A 7 -12.72 19.78 -15.78
N ALA A 8 -11.78 18.83 -15.93
CA ALA A 8 -10.53 18.87 -16.72
C ALA A 8 -9.71 17.58 -16.40
N GLY A 9 -9.17 16.76 -17.31
CA GLY A 9 -8.92 16.91 -18.74
C GLY A 9 -7.42 17.10 -19.04
N ARG A 10 -6.69 16.02 -19.38
CA ARG A 10 -5.45 15.94 -20.20
C ARG A 10 -4.87 14.51 -20.08
N GLY A 11 -4.39 13.80 -21.09
CA GLY A 11 -4.03 14.13 -22.48
C GLY A 11 -2.59 13.68 -22.78
N GLY A 12 -2.39 12.83 -23.80
CA GLY A 12 -1.11 12.38 -24.39
C GLY A 12 -1.00 10.85 -24.43
N ALA A 13 -1.03 10.11 -25.56
CA ALA A 13 -0.10 10.08 -26.73
C ALA A 13 1.37 10.00 -26.26
N TYR A 14 2.30 9.14 -26.72
CA TYR A 14 2.74 8.85 -28.10
C TYR A 14 3.56 7.53 -28.16
N ALA A 15 3.54 6.89 -29.34
CA ALA A 15 4.64 6.20 -30.07
C ALA A 15 5.51 5.13 -29.37
N LEU A 16 5.38 3.88 -29.84
CA LEU A 16 6.38 2.81 -29.70
C LEU A 16 7.27 2.79 -30.96
N GLY A 17 8.54 3.17 -30.82
CA GLY A 17 9.56 3.08 -31.86
C GLY A 17 10.23 1.71 -31.88
N HIS A 18 10.61 1.27 -33.09
CA HIS A 18 11.41 0.08 -33.38
C HIS A 18 12.81 0.17 -32.72
N CYS A 19 13.26 -0.94 -32.12
CA CYS A 19 14.66 -1.18 -31.81
C CYS A 19 15.26 -2.17 -32.82
N SER A 20 16.25 -1.72 -33.58
CA SER A 20 17.17 -2.59 -34.32
C SER A 20 18.30 -3.05 -33.39
N GLY A 21 18.55 -4.36 -33.37
CA GLY A 21 19.60 -5.01 -32.60
C GLY A 21 20.95 -5.05 -33.33
N SER A 22 21.99 -5.02 -32.51
CA SER A 22 23.43 -4.97 -32.77
C SER A 22 24.05 -6.19 -33.48
N GLY A 23 25.26 -5.98 -34.06
CA GLY A 23 26.45 -6.66 -33.53
C GLY A 23 27.40 -7.39 -34.50
N GLY A 24 28.69 -7.04 -34.40
CA GLY A 24 29.86 -7.88 -34.72
C GLY A 24 30.59 -7.50 -36.02
N GLY A 25 31.91 -7.39 -36.13
CA GLY A 25 33.03 -7.73 -35.26
C GLY A 25 34.34 -7.54 -36.05
N ARG A 26 35.45 -7.41 -35.32
CA ARG A 26 36.76 -6.83 -35.65
C ARG A 26 37.77 -7.80 -36.29
N LEU A 27 38.85 -7.24 -36.89
CA LEU A 27 40.28 -7.67 -37.02
C LEU A 27 40.77 -7.53 -38.48
N GLY A 28 41.92 -6.95 -38.87
CA GLY A 28 43.15 -6.53 -38.20
C GLY A 28 44.37 -7.19 -38.90
N GLY A 29 45.19 -6.44 -39.65
CA GLY A 29 46.45 -6.95 -40.25
C GLY A 29 47.22 -5.95 -41.14
N PHE A 30 48.47 -5.67 -40.74
CA PHE A 30 49.54 -4.79 -41.28
C PHE A 30 50.03 -5.18 -42.71
N VAL A 31 50.71 -4.38 -43.55
CA VAL A 31 52.08 -3.80 -43.48
C VAL A 31 52.26 -2.77 -44.63
N GLY A 32 53.06 -1.71 -44.43
CA GLY A 32 53.39 -0.68 -45.43
C GLY A 32 54.78 -0.78 -46.08
N THR A 33 55.06 0.09 -47.05
CA THR A 33 56.41 0.42 -47.59
C THR A 33 56.31 1.79 -48.28
N VAL A 34 56.78 2.88 -47.67
CA VAL A 34 58.10 3.55 -47.73
C VAL A 34 58.40 4.28 -49.05
N PHE A 35 58.52 5.60 -48.88
CA PHE A 35 59.00 6.64 -49.79
C PHE A 35 60.54 6.66 -49.80
N GLY A 36 61.18 6.93 -50.94
CA GLY A 36 62.63 7.08 -51.02
C GLY A 36 63.06 7.85 -52.26
N SER A 37 63.59 9.05 -52.05
CA SER A 37 64.09 9.99 -53.05
C SER A 37 65.61 10.05 -53.01
N ALA A 38 66.26 10.06 -54.17
CA ALA A 38 67.58 10.65 -54.45
C ALA A 38 67.73 10.61 -55.99
N GLY A 39 68.00 11.66 -56.76
CA GLY A 39 68.75 12.88 -56.50
C GLY A 39 70.07 12.78 -57.27
N LEU A 40 70.15 13.37 -58.48
CA LEU A 40 71.38 13.96 -59.04
C LEU A 40 71.07 14.82 -60.29
N VAL A 41 71.35 16.11 -60.16
CA VAL A 41 71.61 17.16 -61.18
C VAL A 41 73.10 16.94 -61.65
N PRO A 42 73.71 17.48 -62.75
CA PRO A 42 73.40 18.68 -63.55
C PRO A 42 73.59 18.62 -65.09
N ALA A 43 73.06 19.67 -65.72
CA ALA A 43 73.64 20.55 -66.77
C ALA A 43 74.35 20.01 -68.02
N CYS A 44 74.01 20.68 -69.12
CA CYS A 44 74.59 20.64 -70.46
C CYS A 44 76.13 20.81 -70.48
N PRO A 45 76.78 20.42 -71.59
CA PRO A 45 76.98 21.41 -72.65
C PRO A 45 76.84 20.87 -74.08
N SER A 46 76.51 21.80 -74.97
CA SER A 46 77.04 21.98 -76.34
C SER A 46 77.64 20.76 -77.04
N VAL A 47 77.16 20.48 -78.26
CA VAL A 47 78.00 20.34 -79.47
C VAL A 47 77.06 20.25 -80.70
N CYS A 48 77.21 21.17 -81.64
CA CYS A 48 76.68 21.09 -82.99
C CYS A 48 77.36 19.97 -83.78
N PRO A 49 76.68 19.38 -84.77
CA PRO A 49 77.34 19.11 -86.04
C PRO A 49 76.78 19.96 -87.18
N PRO A 50 77.64 20.50 -88.06
CA PRO A 50 77.26 21.26 -89.23
C PRO A 50 76.82 20.29 -90.34
N GLY A 51 75.56 20.39 -90.78
CA GLY A 51 75.01 19.58 -91.86
C GLY A 51 74.36 20.47 -92.90
N GLY A 52 75.11 20.76 -93.96
CA GLY A 52 74.76 21.73 -94.99
C GLY A 52 73.43 21.47 -95.71
N ILE A 53 72.84 22.60 -96.10
CA ILE A 53 71.68 22.76 -96.98
C ILE A 53 71.93 22.00 -98.30
N PRO A 54 71.07 21.06 -98.71
CA PRO A 54 71.04 20.58 -100.08
C PRO A 54 70.59 21.73 -100.99
N GLN A 55 71.46 22.09 -101.92
CA GLN A 55 71.22 23.05 -102.99
C GLN A 55 69.97 22.64 -103.77
N VAL A 56 68.88 23.39 -103.58
CA VAL A 56 67.67 23.29 -104.42
C VAL A 56 68.01 23.85 -105.79
N THR A 57 68.11 22.98 -106.78
CA THR A 57 68.20 23.35 -108.20
C THR A 57 66.90 24.05 -108.61
N VAL A 58 66.89 25.37 -108.56
CA VAL A 58 65.79 26.20 -109.08
C VAL A 58 65.88 26.20 -110.60
N ASN A 59 64.94 25.50 -111.24
CA ASN A 59 64.79 25.52 -112.69
C ASN A 59 64.35 26.93 -113.12
N LYS A 60 65.28 27.71 -113.69
CA LYS A 60 65.08 29.11 -114.11
C LYS A 60 64.13 29.30 -115.31
N SER A 61 63.45 28.24 -115.76
CA SER A 61 62.43 28.27 -116.83
C SER A 61 60.99 28.04 -116.32
N LEU A 62 60.75 28.03 -115.00
CA LEU A 62 59.40 27.92 -114.40
C LEU A 62 59.04 29.08 -113.44
N LEU A 63 59.80 30.18 -113.49
CA LEU A 63 59.54 31.45 -112.78
C LEU A 63 58.95 32.52 -113.72
N ALA A 64 58.00 32.12 -114.56
CA ALA A 64 57.06 33.03 -115.17
C ALA A 64 55.86 33.18 -114.22
N PRO A 65 55.50 34.38 -113.74
CA PRO A 65 54.24 34.59 -113.05
C PRO A 65 53.12 34.20 -114.01
N LEU A 66 52.48 33.05 -113.78
CA LEU A 66 51.18 32.76 -114.35
C LEU A 66 50.20 33.73 -113.67
N ASN A 67 50.00 34.88 -114.30
CA ASN A 67 48.85 35.76 -114.07
C ASN A 67 47.60 34.98 -114.44
N VAL A 68 47.11 34.18 -113.50
CA VAL A 68 45.71 33.81 -113.47
C VAL A 68 45.04 35.03 -112.88
N GLU A 69 44.40 35.84 -113.73
CA GLU A 69 43.41 36.82 -113.30
C GLU A 69 42.31 36.06 -112.54
N LEU A 70 42.54 35.88 -111.23
CA LEU A 70 41.53 35.44 -110.30
C LEU A 70 40.62 36.64 -110.09
N ASP A 71 39.37 36.49 -110.52
CA ASP A 71 38.30 37.47 -110.41
C ASP A 71 38.39 38.25 -109.07
N PRO A 72 38.51 39.60 -109.08
CA PRO A 72 38.65 40.41 -107.88
C PRO A 72 37.49 40.26 -106.87
N LYS A 73 36.37 39.63 -107.27
CA LYS A 73 35.30 39.22 -106.36
C LYS A 73 35.67 38.02 -105.47
N ILE A 74 36.42 37.04 -105.97
CA ILE A 74 36.80 35.82 -105.22
C ILE A 74 37.82 36.12 -104.12
N GLN A 75 38.71 37.09 -104.35
CA GLN A 75 39.74 37.47 -103.37
C GLN A 75 39.15 38.26 -102.19
N LYS A 76 38.13 39.10 -102.44
CA LYS A 76 37.34 39.75 -101.38
C LYS A 76 36.57 38.73 -100.54
N VAL A 77 35.93 37.74 -101.17
CA VAL A 77 35.21 36.67 -100.47
C VAL A 77 36.17 35.82 -99.62
N ARG A 78 37.33 35.40 -100.13
CA ARG A 78 38.31 34.65 -99.33
C ARG A 78 38.94 35.46 -98.19
N ALA A 79 39.10 36.77 -98.35
CA ALA A 79 39.56 37.65 -97.27
C ALA A 79 38.49 37.76 -96.17
N GLN A 80 37.22 37.94 -96.56
CA GLN A 80 36.08 37.99 -95.65
C GLN A 80 35.85 36.65 -94.94
N GLU A 81 35.98 35.52 -95.63
CA GLU A 81 35.94 34.17 -95.03
C GLU A 81 37.10 33.97 -94.04
N ARG A 82 38.31 34.39 -94.37
CA ARG A 82 39.45 34.33 -93.42
C ARG A 82 39.21 35.18 -92.18
N GLU A 83 38.57 36.34 -92.33
CA GLU A 83 38.26 37.23 -91.22
C GLU A 83 37.11 36.69 -90.36
N GLN A 84 36.12 36.05 -90.97
CA GLN A 84 35.07 35.29 -90.28
C GLN A 84 35.65 34.07 -89.56
N ILE A 85 36.57 33.33 -90.18
CA ILE A 85 37.27 32.19 -89.55
C ILE A 85 38.13 32.70 -88.39
N LYS A 86 38.81 33.85 -88.51
CA LYS A 86 39.54 34.46 -87.38
C LYS A 86 38.60 34.90 -86.26
N ALA A 87 37.48 35.54 -86.57
CA ALA A 87 36.49 35.94 -85.56
C ALA A 87 35.88 34.72 -84.86
N LEU A 88 35.61 33.65 -85.60
CA LEU A 88 35.12 32.39 -85.05
C LEU A 88 36.20 31.68 -84.23
N ASN A 89 37.46 31.69 -84.67
CA ASN A 89 38.58 31.13 -83.93
C ASN A 89 38.85 31.90 -82.62
N ASN A 90 38.77 33.23 -82.65
CA ASN A 90 38.84 34.06 -81.44
C ASN A 90 37.68 33.75 -80.47
N LYS A 91 36.48 33.50 -80.99
CA LYS A 91 35.35 33.02 -80.17
C LYS A 91 35.63 31.64 -79.58
N PHE A 92 36.15 30.69 -80.36
CA PHE A 92 36.55 29.37 -79.87
C PHE A 92 37.65 29.46 -78.80
N ALA A 93 38.65 30.32 -78.98
CA ALA A 93 39.68 30.57 -77.97
C ALA A 93 39.05 31.09 -76.67
N SER A 94 38.13 32.06 -76.75
CA SER A 94 37.41 32.56 -75.57
C SER A 94 36.54 31.50 -74.87
N PHE A 95 35.94 30.58 -75.64
CA PHE A 95 35.18 29.45 -75.09
C PHE A 95 36.11 28.42 -74.44
N ILE A 96 37.25 28.11 -75.06
CA ILE A 96 38.26 27.20 -74.48
C ILE A 96 38.79 27.77 -73.17
N ASP A 97 39.10 29.07 -73.11
CA ASP A 97 39.53 29.73 -71.89
C ASP A 97 38.45 29.70 -70.80
N LYS A 98 37.18 29.86 -71.19
CA LYS A 98 36.05 29.78 -70.24
C LYS A 98 35.85 28.36 -69.71
N VAL A 99 35.97 27.34 -70.56
CA VAL A 99 35.89 25.93 -70.15
C VAL A 99 37.05 25.60 -69.21
N ARG A 100 38.28 25.99 -69.52
CA ARG A 100 39.43 25.79 -68.62
C ARG A 100 39.25 26.47 -67.27
N PHE A 101 38.73 27.70 -67.25
CA PHE A 101 38.43 28.40 -66.01
C PHE A 101 37.37 27.67 -65.17
N LEU A 102 36.32 27.13 -65.81
CA LEU A 102 35.29 26.34 -65.13
C LEU A 102 35.81 24.99 -64.64
N GLU A 103 36.64 24.30 -65.42
CA GLU A 103 37.31 23.06 -65.00
C GLU A 103 38.20 23.31 -63.78
N GLN A 104 38.97 24.39 -63.79
CA GLN A 104 39.83 24.76 -62.66
C GLN A 104 39.00 25.11 -61.42
N GLN A 105 37.85 25.79 -61.58
CA GLN A 105 36.92 26.02 -60.48
C GLN A 105 36.31 24.74 -59.93
N ASN A 106 35.90 23.80 -60.80
CA ASN A 106 35.37 22.51 -60.38
C ASN A 106 36.41 21.70 -59.61
N GLN A 107 37.67 21.70 -60.05
CA GLN A 107 38.75 21.01 -59.35
C GLN A 107 39.02 21.62 -57.95
N VAL A 108 38.90 22.94 -57.82
CA VAL A 108 38.97 23.62 -56.51
C VAL A 108 37.77 23.27 -55.63
N LEU A 109 36.57 23.13 -56.20
CA LEU A 109 35.38 22.72 -55.46
C LEU A 109 35.45 21.26 -55.01
N GLU A 110 35.95 20.36 -55.86
CA GLU A 110 36.17 18.94 -55.53
C GLU A 110 37.18 18.77 -54.39
N THR A 111 38.30 19.50 -54.44
CA THR A 111 39.29 19.46 -53.35
C THR A 111 38.75 20.03 -52.05
N LYS A 112 37.96 21.11 -52.10
CA LYS A 112 37.25 21.65 -50.93
C LYS A 112 36.23 20.67 -50.37
N TRP A 113 35.47 20.01 -51.24
CA TRP A 113 34.50 18.99 -50.84
C TRP A 113 35.18 17.82 -50.12
N HIS A 114 36.28 17.30 -50.66
CA HIS A 114 37.05 16.24 -50.01
C HIS A 114 37.63 16.65 -48.65
N LEU A 115 38.14 17.88 -48.54
CA LEU A 115 38.63 18.42 -47.27
C LEU A 115 37.52 18.56 -46.23
N LEU A 116 36.35 19.06 -46.62
CA LEU A 116 35.18 19.17 -45.74
C LEU A 116 34.69 17.78 -45.29
N GLN A 117 34.61 16.82 -46.21
CA GLN A 117 34.19 15.46 -45.89
C GLN A 117 35.17 14.78 -44.91
N GLN A 118 36.48 14.98 -45.10
CA GLN A 118 37.49 14.49 -44.14
C GLN A 118 37.39 15.20 -42.78
N LEU A 119 37.07 16.50 -42.76
CA LEU A 119 36.92 17.26 -41.53
C LEU A 119 35.65 16.84 -40.76
N ASP A 120 34.54 16.61 -41.45
CA ASP A 120 33.27 16.15 -40.86
C ASP A 120 33.38 14.72 -40.33
N LEU A 121 34.06 13.81 -41.04
CA LEU A 121 34.29 12.45 -40.55
C LEU A 121 35.20 12.42 -39.31
N ASN A 122 36.16 13.35 -39.20
CA ASN A 122 37.13 13.38 -38.10
C ASN A 122 36.64 14.18 -36.87
N ASN A 123 35.78 15.19 -37.05
CA ASN A 123 35.30 16.03 -35.94
C ASN A 123 33.95 15.60 -35.33
N CYS A 124 33.12 14.79 -36.00
CA CYS A 124 31.80 14.41 -35.49
C CYS A 124 31.75 13.13 -34.64
N ARG A 125 32.89 12.58 -34.17
CA ARG A 125 32.88 11.31 -33.43
C ARG A 125 33.75 11.23 -32.18
N LYS A 126 33.82 12.31 -31.39
CA LYS A 126 34.06 12.14 -29.95
C LYS A 126 32.77 11.61 -29.33
N ASN A 127 32.46 10.33 -29.56
CA ASN A 127 31.24 9.69 -29.06
C ASN A 127 31.23 9.75 -27.53
N LEU A 128 30.50 10.71 -26.97
CA LEU A 128 30.25 10.83 -25.53
C LEU A 128 29.17 9.83 -25.07
N GLU A 129 28.46 9.24 -26.01
CA GLU A 129 27.38 8.27 -25.79
C GLU A 129 27.78 7.10 -24.88
N PRO A 130 28.96 6.45 -25.00
CA PRO A 130 29.37 5.39 -24.07
C PRO A 130 29.61 5.87 -22.64
N ILE A 131 30.01 7.14 -22.45
CA ILE A 131 30.22 7.73 -21.13
C ILE A 131 28.86 8.01 -20.47
N TYR A 132 27.92 8.57 -21.23
CA TYR A 132 26.55 8.78 -20.76
C TYR A 132 25.84 7.45 -20.49
N GLU A 133 25.97 6.46 -21.36
CA GLU A 133 25.40 5.12 -21.18
C GLU A 133 25.98 4.43 -19.94
N GLY A 134 27.29 4.55 -19.72
CA GLY A 134 27.96 4.05 -18.52
C GLY A 134 27.46 4.73 -17.24
N TYR A 135 27.28 6.05 -17.27
CA TYR A 135 26.74 6.80 -16.13
C TYR A 135 25.27 6.44 -15.85
N ILE A 136 24.44 6.33 -16.89
CA ILE A 136 23.03 5.90 -16.80
C ILE A 136 22.95 4.47 -16.25
N SER A 137 23.80 3.56 -16.73
CA SER A 137 23.87 2.17 -16.24
C SER A 137 24.26 2.12 -14.75
N ASN A 138 25.24 2.94 -14.34
CA ASN A 138 25.61 3.05 -12.93
C ASN A 138 24.47 3.60 -12.07
N LEU A 139 23.78 4.65 -12.52
CA LEU A 139 22.60 5.18 -11.82
C LEU A 139 21.47 4.16 -11.72
N ARG A 140 21.21 3.39 -12.78
CA ARG A 140 20.23 2.28 -12.75
C ARG A 140 20.62 1.21 -11.75
N LYS A 141 21.90 0.82 -11.69
CA LYS A 141 22.41 -0.13 -10.70
C LYS A 141 22.27 0.38 -9.26
N GLN A 142 22.55 1.66 -9.03
CA GLN A 142 22.33 2.30 -7.74
C GLN A 142 20.85 2.30 -7.35
N LEU A 143 19.95 2.65 -8.28
CA LEU A 143 18.51 2.59 -8.06
C LEU A 143 18.05 1.19 -7.68
N GLU A 144 18.53 0.16 -8.39
CA GLU A 144 18.17 -1.24 -8.12
C GLU A 144 18.66 -1.68 -6.73
N THR A 145 19.89 -1.31 -6.37
CA THR A 145 20.46 -1.60 -5.04
C THR A 145 19.64 -0.94 -3.94
N GLN A 146 19.32 0.35 -4.10
CA GLN A 146 18.48 1.10 -3.16
C GLN A 146 17.05 0.54 -3.08
N THR A 147 16.49 0.08 -4.20
CA THR A 147 15.16 -0.53 -4.23
C THR A 147 15.15 -1.88 -3.52
N GLY A 148 16.20 -2.70 -3.73
CA GLY A 148 16.40 -3.95 -2.99
C GLY A 148 16.56 -3.72 -1.49
N ASP A 149 17.37 -2.73 -1.09
CA ASP A 149 17.53 -2.35 0.32
C ASP A 149 16.22 -1.85 0.94
N ARG A 150 15.42 -1.06 0.20
CA ARG A 150 14.10 -0.63 0.65
C ARG A 150 13.18 -1.83 0.91
N VAL A 151 13.14 -2.80 0.00
CA VAL A 151 12.31 -4.02 0.18
C VAL A 151 12.78 -4.85 1.37
N ARG A 152 14.10 -4.99 1.56
CA ARG A 152 14.68 -5.66 2.72
C ARG A 152 14.29 -4.96 4.03
N LEU A 153 14.50 -3.65 4.11
CA LEU A 153 14.12 -2.85 5.28
C LEU A 153 12.61 -2.90 5.56
N ASP A 154 11.77 -2.86 4.52
CA ASP A 154 10.32 -3.01 4.66
C ASP A 154 9.93 -4.40 5.17
N SER A 155 10.70 -5.45 4.85
CA SER A 155 10.49 -6.80 5.39
C SER A 155 10.92 -6.91 6.86
N GLU A 156 12.07 -6.33 7.22
CA GLU A 156 12.56 -6.29 8.61
C GLU A 156 11.62 -5.48 9.49
N LEU A 157 11.15 -4.32 9.01
CA LEU A 157 10.20 -3.47 9.73
C LEU A 157 8.84 -4.15 9.91
N ARG A 158 8.36 -4.93 8.93
CA ARG A 158 7.17 -5.78 9.12
C ARG A 158 7.40 -6.87 10.16
N SER A 159 8.52 -7.59 10.07
CA SER A 159 8.87 -8.62 11.05
C SER A 159 8.96 -8.07 12.48
N VAL A 160 9.59 -6.91 12.66
CA VAL A 160 9.68 -6.25 13.98
C VAL A 160 8.29 -5.81 14.46
N ARG A 161 7.43 -5.28 13.59
CA ARG A 161 6.04 -4.93 13.96
C ARG A 161 5.24 -6.15 14.40
N ASP A 162 5.36 -7.28 13.70
CA ASP A 162 4.68 -8.52 14.06
C ASP A 162 5.13 -9.01 15.45
N VAL A 163 6.45 -8.99 15.71
CA VAL A 163 7.01 -9.35 17.02
C VAL A 163 6.53 -8.40 18.13
N VAL A 164 6.44 -7.10 17.86
CA VAL A 164 5.91 -6.12 18.82
C VAL A 164 4.44 -6.38 19.15
N GLU A 165 3.62 -6.67 18.13
CA GLU A 165 2.19 -6.97 18.35
C GLU A 165 2.02 -8.30 19.11
N ASP A 166 2.85 -9.31 18.82
CA ASP A 166 2.89 -10.56 19.58
C ASP A 166 3.24 -10.33 21.06
N TYR A 167 4.24 -9.49 21.34
CA TYR A 167 4.57 -9.13 22.73
C TYR A 167 3.44 -8.36 23.39
N LYS A 168 2.83 -7.39 22.71
CA LYS A 168 1.69 -6.64 23.22
C LYS A 168 0.53 -7.55 23.58
N LYS A 169 0.18 -8.51 22.70
CA LYS A 169 -0.85 -9.51 22.96
C LYS A 169 -0.51 -10.38 24.18
N ARG A 170 0.76 -10.80 24.32
CA ARG A 170 1.23 -11.54 25.51
C ARG A 170 1.13 -10.71 26.78
N TYR A 171 1.47 -9.42 26.73
CA TYR A 171 1.32 -8.52 27.86
C TYR A 171 -0.14 -8.32 28.26
N GLU A 172 -1.05 -8.16 27.29
CA GLU A 172 -2.49 -8.07 27.57
C GLU A 172 -3.01 -9.35 28.24
N VAL A 173 -2.59 -10.53 27.77
CA VAL A 173 -2.93 -11.81 28.40
C VAL A 173 -2.40 -11.88 29.83
N GLU A 174 -1.15 -11.49 30.08
CA GLU A 174 -0.56 -11.53 31.42
C GLU A 174 -1.21 -10.52 32.37
N ILE A 175 -1.59 -9.34 31.88
CA ILE A 175 -2.35 -8.34 32.65
C ILE A 175 -3.72 -8.92 33.04
N ASN A 176 -4.42 -9.55 32.09
CA ASN A 176 -5.71 -10.17 32.37
C ASN A 176 -5.57 -11.34 33.37
N ARG A 177 -4.53 -12.16 33.23
CA ARG A 177 -4.22 -13.26 34.15
C ARG A 177 -3.89 -12.74 35.56
N ARG A 178 -3.10 -11.68 35.66
CA ARG A 178 -2.80 -11.00 36.93
C ARG A 178 -4.06 -10.44 37.57
N THR A 179 -4.90 -9.76 36.79
CA THR A 179 -6.16 -9.18 37.27
C THR A 179 -7.11 -10.27 37.79
N ALA A 180 -7.19 -11.41 37.08
CA ALA A 180 -7.97 -12.56 37.54
C ALA A 180 -7.44 -13.13 38.87
N ALA A 181 -6.12 -13.33 38.98
CA ALA A 181 -5.48 -13.80 40.20
C ALA A 181 -5.64 -12.81 41.38
N GLU A 182 -5.57 -11.49 41.11
CA GLU A 182 -5.83 -10.46 42.12
C GLU A 182 -7.29 -10.48 42.58
N ASN A 183 -8.24 -10.67 41.66
CA ASN A 183 -9.66 -10.82 42.01
C ASN A 183 -9.90 -12.08 42.86
N GLU A 184 -9.32 -13.21 42.49
CA GLU A 184 -9.38 -14.46 43.29
C GLU A 184 -8.76 -14.26 44.67
N PHE A 185 -7.62 -13.57 44.78
CA PHE A 185 -6.99 -13.24 46.04
C PHE A 185 -7.90 -12.37 46.93
N VAL A 186 -8.57 -11.38 46.36
CA VAL A 186 -9.53 -10.52 47.09
C VAL A 186 -10.71 -11.34 47.63
N VAL A 187 -11.23 -12.28 46.84
CA VAL A 187 -12.30 -13.19 47.29
C VAL A 187 -11.79 -14.10 48.41
N LEU A 188 -10.63 -14.73 48.23
CA LEU A 188 -10.04 -15.60 49.24
C LEU A 188 -9.77 -14.85 50.54
N LYS A 189 -9.34 -13.59 50.47
CA LYS A 189 -9.18 -12.73 51.65
C LYS A 189 -10.50 -12.51 52.39
N LYS A 190 -11.59 -12.23 51.67
CA LYS A 190 -12.92 -12.10 52.28
C LYS A 190 -13.36 -13.40 52.95
N ASP A 191 -13.10 -14.55 52.32
CA ASP A 191 -13.44 -15.85 52.89
C ASP A 191 -12.63 -16.17 54.14
N VAL A 192 -11.34 -15.81 54.15
CA VAL A 192 -10.47 -15.91 55.34
C VAL A 192 -10.95 -15.00 56.46
N ASP A 193 -11.29 -13.74 56.15
CA ASP A 193 -11.82 -12.80 57.14
C ASP A 193 -13.16 -13.30 57.72
N ALA A 194 -14.06 -13.82 56.89
CA ALA A 194 -15.32 -14.41 57.33
C ALA A 194 -15.10 -15.66 58.21
N ALA A 195 -14.19 -16.55 57.82
CA ALA A 195 -13.82 -17.72 58.62
C ALA A 195 -13.20 -17.31 59.97
N TYR A 196 -12.38 -16.25 59.99
CA TYR A 196 -11.81 -15.71 61.21
C TYR A 196 -12.88 -15.13 62.14
N MET A 197 -13.84 -14.36 61.61
CA MET A 197 -14.97 -13.85 62.39
C MET A 197 -15.80 -14.98 62.99
N ASN A 198 -16.10 -16.02 62.22
CA ASN A 198 -16.79 -17.22 62.71
C ASN A 198 -16.00 -17.94 63.80
N LYS A 199 -14.66 -18.06 63.63
CA LYS A 199 -13.79 -18.64 64.66
C LYS A 199 -13.86 -17.83 65.96
N VAL A 200 -13.78 -16.50 65.88
CA VAL A 200 -13.86 -15.62 67.06
C VAL A 200 -15.22 -15.74 67.75
N GLU A 201 -16.32 -15.78 66.98
CA GLU A 201 -17.66 -15.98 67.55
C GLU A 201 -17.79 -17.34 68.24
N LEU A 202 -17.29 -18.41 67.63
CA LEU A 202 -17.27 -19.75 68.24
C LEU A 202 -16.41 -19.79 69.49
N GLN A 203 -15.25 -19.10 69.50
CA GLN A 203 -14.41 -19.00 70.69
C GLN A 203 -15.15 -18.28 71.82
N ALA A 204 -15.84 -17.19 71.54
CA ALA A 204 -16.64 -16.49 72.54
C ALA A 204 -17.77 -17.37 73.11
N LYS A 205 -18.42 -18.21 72.28
CA LYS A 205 -19.40 -19.19 72.75
C LYS A 205 -18.78 -20.27 73.64
N VAL A 206 -17.59 -20.76 73.28
CA VAL A 206 -16.84 -21.73 74.09
C VAL A 206 -16.46 -21.12 75.44
N ASP A 207 -16.00 -19.87 75.46
CA ASP A 207 -15.62 -19.18 76.69
C ASP A 207 -16.86 -18.94 77.59
N SER A 208 -17.99 -18.49 77.01
CA SER A 208 -19.27 -18.36 77.73
C SER A 208 -19.74 -19.68 78.35
N LEU A 209 -19.75 -20.77 77.58
CA LEU A 209 -20.12 -22.09 78.09
C LEU A 209 -19.14 -22.58 79.16
N THR A 210 -17.86 -22.26 79.02
CA THR A 210 -16.85 -22.61 80.02
C THR A 210 -17.09 -21.87 81.34
N ASP A 211 -17.48 -20.61 81.27
CA ASP A 211 -17.82 -19.81 82.46
C ASP A 211 -19.13 -20.26 83.10
N GLU A 212 -20.14 -20.64 82.31
CA GLU A 212 -21.35 -21.30 82.82
C GLU A 212 -21.01 -22.61 83.55
N ILE A 213 -20.15 -23.45 82.98
CA ILE A 213 -19.70 -24.70 83.61
C ILE A 213 -18.97 -24.41 84.94
N LYS A 214 -18.10 -23.39 84.98
CA LYS A 214 -17.43 -22.99 86.23
C LYS A 214 -18.45 -22.50 87.25
N PHE A 215 -19.43 -21.70 86.85
CA PHE A 215 -20.50 -21.23 87.71
C PHE A 215 -21.30 -22.41 88.31
N PHE A 216 -21.74 -23.36 87.49
CA PHE A 216 -22.45 -24.55 87.98
C PHE A 216 -21.60 -25.39 88.93
N LYS A 217 -20.30 -25.55 88.65
CA LYS A 217 -19.39 -26.24 89.58
C LYS A 217 -19.31 -25.55 90.94
N CYS A 218 -19.13 -24.22 90.95
CA CYS A 218 -19.10 -23.45 92.20
C CYS A 218 -20.44 -23.49 92.94
N LEU A 219 -21.56 -23.44 92.20
CA LEU A 219 -22.91 -23.53 92.79
C LEU A 219 -23.12 -24.89 93.45
N TYR A 220 -22.80 -26.00 92.76
CA TYR A 220 -22.93 -27.34 93.35
C TYR A 220 -21.99 -27.57 94.52
N GLU A 221 -20.76 -27.04 94.48
CA GLU A 221 -19.84 -27.08 95.62
C GLU A 221 -20.39 -26.29 96.82
N GLY A 222 -20.99 -25.13 96.57
CA GLY A 222 -21.70 -24.34 97.58
C GLY A 222 -22.92 -25.06 98.17
N GLU A 223 -23.73 -25.70 97.32
CA GLU A 223 -24.90 -26.46 97.76
C GLU A 223 -24.50 -27.69 98.60
N ILE A 224 -23.45 -28.41 98.19
CA ILE A 224 -22.88 -29.52 98.97
C ILE A 224 -22.40 -29.04 100.34
N THR A 225 -21.65 -27.93 100.41
CA THR A 225 -21.17 -27.38 101.69
C THR A 225 -22.32 -26.88 102.57
N GLN A 226 -23.34 -26.26 101.98
CA GLN A 226 -24.55 -25.85 102.70
C GLN A 226 -25.32 -27.06 103.26
N MET A 227 -25.52 -28.11 102.46
CA MET A 227 -26.16 -29.34 102.93
C MET A 227 -25.35 -30.01 104.06
N GLN A 228 -24.02 -30.02 103.97
CA GLN A 228 -23.15 -30.50 105.05
C GLN A 228 -23.30 -29.66 106.33
N SER A 229 -23.44 -28.32 106.22
CA SER A 229 -23.77 -27.45 107.36
C SER A 229 -25.13 -27.79 107.94
N HIS A 230 -26.19 -27.87 107.13
CA HIS A 230 -27.54 -28.20 107.62
C HIS A 230 -27.62 -29.56 108.31
N ILE A 231 -26.90 -30.57 107.82
CA ILE A 231 -26.79 -31.88 108.49
C ILE A 231 -26.09 -31.73 109.84
N SER A 232 -25.07 -30.87 109.93
CA SER A 232 -24.36 -30.56 111.18
C SER A 232 -25.22 -29.75 112.16
N ASP A 233 -25.96 -28.76 111.68
CA ASP A 233 -26.78 -27.83 112.48
C ASP A 233 -28.07 -28.50 112.98
N THR A 234 -28.69 -29.39 112.18
CA THR A 234 -29.87 -30.17 112.59
C THR A 234 -29.52 -31.25 113.64
N SER A 235 -28.23 -31.58 113.80
CA SER A 235 -27.78 -32.48 114.86
C SER A 235 -27.78 -31.84 116.27
N VAL A 236 -28.09 -30.54 116.37
CA VAL A 236 -28.29 -29.84 117.65
C VAL A 236 -29.78 -29.75 117.94
N ILE A 237 -30.24 -30.73 118.73
CA ILE A 237 -31.60 -30.82 119.27
C ILE A 237 -31.96 -29.52 120.00
N LEU A 238 -32.94 -28.80 119.49
CA LEU A 238 -33.65 -27.75 120.22
C LEU A 238 -35.08 -28.20 120.47
N SER A 239 -35.29 -28.84 121.61
CA SER A 239 -36.59 -28.91 122.26
C SER A 239 -36.92 -27.51 122.79
N MET A 240 -37.75 -26.76 122.08
CA MET A 240 -38.48 -25.62 122.66
C MET A 240 -39.94 -26.00 122.81
N ASP A 241 -40.26 -26.55 123.97
CA ASP A 241 -41.53 -26.25 124.62
C ASP A 241 -41.41 -24.81 125.13
N ASN A 242 -42.36 -23.93 124.77
CA ASN A 242 -42.77 -22.85 125.66
C ASN A 242 -44.09 -22.23 125.18
N ASN A 243 -45.15 -22.83 125.71
CA ASN A 243 -46.49 -22.29 125.82
C ASN A 243 -46.43 -20.89 126.44
N ARG A 244 -46.63 -19.85 125.63
CA ARG A 244 -47.11 -18.54 126.10
C ARG A 244 -48.54 -18.46 125.62
N ASP A 245 -49.46 -18.18 126.53
CA ASP A 245 -50.81 -17.78 126.16
C ASP A 245 -50.70 -16.52 125.29
N LEU A 246 -50.74 -16.76 123.99
CA LEU A 246 -50.85 -15.78 122.94
C LEU A 246 -52.34 -15.53 122.76
N ASP A 247 -52.74 -14.27 122.66
CA ASP A 247 -54.09 -13.92 122.24
C ASP A 247 -54.28 -14.39 120.80
N LEU A 248 -54.79 -15.62 120.67
CA LEU A 248 -54.92 -16.31 119.41
C LEU A 248 -55.83 -15.54 118.47
N ASP A 249 -56.83 -14.81 118.99
CA ASP A 249 -57.78 -14.08 118.17
C ASP A 249 -57.13 -12.86 117.52
N SER A 250 -56.33 -12.06 118.24
CA SER A 250 -55.58 -10.94 117.66
C SER A 250 -54.55 -11.39 116.62
N ILE A 251 -53.88 -12.52 116.84
CA ILE A 251 -52.91 -13.08 115.90
C ILE A 251 -53.62 -13.68 114.68
N ILE A 252 -54.76 -14.35 114.88
CA ILE A 252 -55.57 -14.89 113.78
C ILE A 252 -56.10 -13.75 112.90
N ASP A 253 -56.54 -12.64 113.49
CA ASP A 253 -57.01 -11.46 112.73
C ASP A 253 -55.87 -10.76 111.99
N GLU A 254 -54.68 -10.62 112.61
CA GLU A 254 -53.50 -10.06 111.95
C GLU A 254 -52.99 -10.97 110.82
N VAL A 255 -52.96 -12.28 111.05
CA VAL A 255 -52.63 -13.29 110.02
C VAL A 255 -53.66 -13.25 108.90
N ARG A 256 -54.96 -13.12 109.19
CA ARG A 256 -56.02 -13.02 108.18
C ARG A 256 -55.85 -11.74 107.34
N ALA A 257 -55.56 -10.61 107.97
CA ALA A 257 -55.29 -9.35 107.27
C ALA A 257 -54.03 -9.45 106.37
N GLN A 258 -52.97 -10.10 106.83
CA GLN A 258 -51.79 -10.34 106.00
C GLN A 258 -52.07 -11.30 104.83
N TYR A 259 -52.87 -12.34 105.03
CA TYR A 259 -53.28 -13.22 103.94
C TYR A 259 -54.15 -12.50 102.91
N GLU A 260 -55.06 -11.62 103.36
CA GLU A 260 -55.85 -10.79 102.46
C GLU A 260 -54.99 -9.80 101.67
N ASP A 261 -54.01 -9.16 102.31
CA ASP A 261 -53.07 -8.24 101.64
C ASP A 261 -52.14 -8.99 100.65
N ILE A 262 -51.63 -10.17 101.03
CA ILE A 262 -50.84 -11.02 100.13
C ILE A 262 -51.68 -11.52 98.95
N ALA A 263 -52.94 -11.91 99.18
CA ALA A 263 -53.84 -12.34 98.12
C ALA A 263 -54.17 -11.19 97.15
N LEU A 264 -54.39 -9.97 97.67
CA LEU A 264 -54.61 -8.78 96.85
C LEU A 264 -53.36 -8.39 96.05
N LYS A 265 -52.17 -8.40 96.69
CA LYS A 265 -50.89 -8.15 96.01
C LYS A 265 -50.61 -9.20 94.93
N SER A 266 -50.81 -10.48 95.24
CA SER A 266 -50.64 -11.57 94.29
C SER A 266 -51.59 -11.44 93.08
N LYS A 267 -52.84 -11.04 93.32
CA LYS A 267 -53.80 -10.76 92.25
C LYS A 267 -53.37 -9.54 91.40
N ALA A 268 -52.95 -8.46 92.04
CA ALA A 268 -52.51 -7.25 91.34
C ALA A 268 -51.23 -7.49 90.52
N GLU A 269 -50.28 -8.26 91.06
CA GLU A 269 -49.06 -8.68 90.36
C GLU A 269 -49.38 -9.58 89.17
N ALA A 270 -50.29 -10.55 89.33
CA ALA A 270 -50.75 -11.40 88.23
C ALA A 270 -51.45 -10.57 87.14
N GLU A 271 -52.33 -9.64 87.50
CA GLU A 271 -52.99 -8.73 86.56
C GLU A 271 -51.97 -7.83 85.82
N ALA A 272 -50.98 -7.28 86.53
CA ALA A 272 -49.91 -6.48 85.93
C ALA A 272 -49.02 -7.30 84.98
N LEU A 273 -48.69 -8.54 85.35
CA LEU A 273 -47.95 -9.47 84.50
C LEU A 273 -48.75 -9.80 83.22
N TYR A 274 -50.05 -10.09 83.35
CA TYR A 274 -50.89 -10.34 82.17
C TYR A 274 -51.04 -9.11 81.28
N GLN A 275 -51.22 -7.92 81.84
CA GLN A 275 -51.25 -6.69 81.05
C GLN A 275 -49.93 -6.44 80.31
N THR A 276 -48.80 -6.62 80.99
CA THR A 276 -47.47 -6.47 80.37
C THR A 276 -47.29 -7.49 79.24
N LYS A 277 -47.69 -8.75 79.47
CA LYS A 277 -47.59 -9.79 78.45
C LYS A 277 -48.47 -9.51 77.22
N ILE A 278 -49.68 -9.00 77.43
CA ILE A 278 -50.58 -8.60 76.33
C ILE A 278 -49.98 -7.43 75.55
N GLN A 279 -49.41 -6.43 76.23
CA GLN A 279 -48.76 -5.30 75.58
C GLN A 279 -47.52 -5.73 74.77
N GLU A 280 -46.68 -6.61 75.32
CA GLU A 280 -45.54 -7.19 74.60
C GLU A 280 -45.99 -7.95 73.35
N LEU A 281 -47.02 -8.79 73.46
CA LEU A 281 -47.59 -9.53 72.35
C LEU A 281 -48.18 -8.59 71.29
N GLN A 282 -48.82 -7.49 71.72
CA GLN A 282 -49.37 -6.49 70.81
C GLN A 282 -48.28 -5.71 70.08
N VAL A 283 -47.19 -5.32 70.76
CA VAL A 283 -46.05 -4.62 70.15
C VAL A 283 -45.30 -5.53 69.19
N THR A 284 -45.05 -6.79 69.56
CA THR A 284 -44.40 -7.78 68.70
C THR A 284 -45.26 -8.12 67.48
N ALA A 285 -46.57 -8.32 67.64
CA ALA A 285 -47.50 -8.49 66.52
C ALA A 285 -47.54 -7.24 65.61
N GLY A 286 -47.48 -6.04 66.18
CA GLY A 286 -47.38 -4.78 65.44
C GLY A 286 -46.09 -4.71 64.60
N ARG A 287 -44.93 -4.99 65.22
CA ARG A 287 -43.63 -5.05 64.52
C ARG A 287 -43.64 -6.06 63.37
N HIS A 288 -44.11 -7.28 63.62
CA HIS A 288 -44.23 -8.29 62.56
C HIS A 288 -45.18 -7.85 61.43
N GLY A 289 -46.27 -7.16 61.76
CA GLY A 289 -47.16 -6.56 60.77
C GLY A 289 -46.50 -5.48 59.92
N ASP A 290 -45.66 -4.64 60.53
CA ASP A 290 -44.93 -3.58 59.83
C ASP A 290 -43.76 -4.14 58.99
N ASP A 291 -43.02 -5.12 59.50
CA ASP A 291 -41.99 -5.85 58.73
C ASP A 291 -42.60 -6.53 57.49
N LEU A 292 -43.79 -7.11 57.64
CA LEU A 292 -44.52 -7.72 56.52
C LEU A 292 -44.95 -6.67 55.47
N LYS A 293 -45.31 -5.46 55.90
CA LYS A 293 -45.63 -4.35 54.96
C LYS A 293 -44.38 -3.85 54.25
N LEU A 294 -43.26 -3.70 54.95
CA LEU A 294 -41.98 -3.27 54.38
C LEU A 294 -41.47 -4.28 53.35
N THR A 295 -41.44 -5.57 53.70
CA THR A 295 -41.06 -6.64 52.76
C THR A 295 -42.00 -6.69 51.55
N LYS A 296 -43.31 -6.50 51.74
CA LYS A 296 -44.27 -6.40 50.63
C LYS A 296 -43.98 -5.19 49.72
N ALA A 297 -43.62 -4.04 50.29
CA ALA A 297 -43.23 -2.85 49.54
C ALA A 297 -41.96 -3.11 48.72
N GLU A 298 -40.93 -3.70 49.33
CA GLU A 298 -39.68 -4.09 48.66
C GLU A 298 -39.93 -5.08 47.51
N ILE A 299 -40.75 -6.11 47.74
CA ILE A 299 -41.17 -7.05 46.68
C ILE A 299 -41.85 -6.31 45.53
N SER A 300 -42.68 -5.31 45.81
CA SER A 300 -43.34 -4.52 44.76
C SER A 300 -42.36 -3.65 43.96
N GLU A 301 -41.35 -3.07 44.62
CA GLU A 301 -40.28 -2.30 43.99
C GLU A 301 -39.38 -3.18 43.12
N LEU A 302 -38.94 -4.32 43.65
CA LEU A 302 -38.17 -5.32 42.91
C LEU A 302 -38.94 -5.81 41.68
N ASN A 303 -40.24 -6.09 41.82
CA ASN A 303 -41.09 -6.42 40.67
C ASN A 303 -41.13 -5.30 39.63
N ARG A 304 -41.19 -4.04 40.07
CA ARG A 304 -41.15 -2.87 39.17
C ARG A 304 -39.82 -2.75 38.44
N LEU A 305 -38.71 -3.02 39.12
CA LEU A 305 -37.37 -3.04 38.54
C LEU A 305 -37.20 -4.18 37.54
N ILE A 306 -37.69 -5.38 37.86
CA ILE A 306 -37.73 -6.53 36.94
C ILE A 306 -38.49 -6.17 35.66
N GLN A 307 -39.65 -5.53 35.76
CA GLN A 307 -40.42 -5.13 34.58
C GLN A 307 -39.68 -4.07 33.74
N ARG A 308 -39.01 -3.11 34.37
CA ARG A 308 -38.16 -2.13 33.67
C ARG A 308 -37.04 -2.82 32.90
N VAL A 309 -36.26 -3.67 33.57
CA VAL A 309 -35.15 -4.40 32.94
C VAL A 309 -35.66 -5.30 31.80
N ARG A 310 -36.81 -5.98 31.98
CA ARG A 310 -37.43 -6.75 30.89
C ARG A 310 -37.79 -5.89 29.69
N SER A 311 -38.31 -4.68 29.92
CA SER A 311 -38.62 -3.73 28.83
C SER A 311 -37.36 -3.22 28.12
N GLU A 312 -36.28 -2.96 28.87
CA GLU A 312 -34.97 -2.57 28.31
C GLU A 312 -34.36 -3.70 27.48
N ILE A 313 -34.39 -4.94 27.98
CA ILE A 313 -33.98 -6.13 27.20
C ILE A 313 -34.80 -6.25 25.91
N GLY A 314 -36.12 -6.04 26.00
CA GLY A 314 -37.00 -6.05 24.82
C GLY A 314 -36.64 -4.96 23.80
N ASN A 315 -36.31 -3.76 24.25
CA ASN A 315 -35.91 -2.64 23.40
C ASN A 315 -34.55 -2.89 22.73
N VAL A 316 -33.55 -3.37 23.49
CA VAL A 316 -32.23 -3.72 22.95
C VAL A 316 -32.35 -4.85 21.93
N ARG A 317 -33.15 -5.89 22.21
CA ARG A 317 -33.40 -6.96 21.23
C ARG A 317 -34.00 -6.44 19.92
N LYS A 318 -34.95 -5.50 19.99
CA LYS A 318 -35.51 -4.85 18.79
C LYS A 318 -34.45 -4.04 18.05
N GLN A 319 -33.58 -3.33 18.76
CA GLN A 319 -32.48 -2.59 18.14
C GLN A 319 -31.50 -3.53 17.44
N CYS A 320 -31.13 -4.66 18.07
CA CYS A 320 -30.29 -5.68 17.44
C CYS A 320 -30.94 -6.24 16.16
N ALA A 321 -32.22 -6.63 16.23
CA ALA A 321 -32.94 -7.15 15.07
C ALA A 321 -33.01 -6.12 13.92
N ASN A 322 -33.26 -4.84 14.24
CA ASN A 322 -33.27 -3.77 13.24
C ASN A 322 -31.88 -3.58 12.61
N LEU A 323 -30.80 -3.64 13.39
CA LEU A 323 -29.44 -3.55 12.87
C LEU A 323 -29.08 -4.77 12.01
N GLU A 324 -29.47 -5.98 12.42
CA GLU A 324 -29.30 -7.20 11.62
C GLU A 324 -30.01 -7.08 10.27
N THR A 325 -31.25 -6.59 10.24
CA THR A 325 -31.95 -6.33 8.96
C THR A 325 -31.26 -5.27 8.11
N ALA A 326 -30.75 -4.19 8.72
CA ALA A 326 -30.04 -3.14 7.99
C ALA A 326 -28.69 -3.63 7.42
N ILE A 327 -28.01 -4.53 8.13
CA ILE A 327 -26.78 -5.19 7.65
C ILE A 327 -27.12 -6.08 6.46
N ALA A 328 -28.13 -6.95 6.58
CA ALA A 328 -28.55 -7.83 5.48
C ALA A 328 -28.94 -7.03 4.22
N ASP A 329 -29.68 -5.93 4.38
CA ASP A 329 -30.04 -5.04 3.27
C ASP A 329 -28.82 -4.34 2.64
N ALA A 330 -27.81 -3.99 3.46
CA ALA A 330 -26.57 -3.40 2.97
C ALA A 330 -25.71 -4.42 2.22
N GLU A 331 -25.59 -5.63 2.74
CA GLU A 331 -24.91 -6.76 2.10
C GLU A 331 -25.57 -7.09 0.75
N GLN A 332 -26.90 -7.23 0.72
CA GLN A 332 -27.64 -7.50 -0.52
C GLN A 332 -27.43 -6.39 -1.58
N ARG A 333 -27.47 -5.12 -1.18
CA ARG A 333 -27.18 -3.99 -2.09
C ARG A 333 -25.74 -4.02 -2.59
N GLY A 334 -24.78 -4.37 -1.72
CA GLY A 334 -23.38 -4.56 -2.09
C GLY A 334 -23.20 -5.67 -3.12
N ASP A 335 -23.83 -6.83 -2.89
CA ASP A 335 -23.79 -7.97 -3.79
C ASP A 335 -24.40 -7.67 -5.16
N CYS A 336 -25.53 -6.94 -5.20
CA CYS A 336 -26.12 -6.48 -6.46
C CYS A 336 -25.16 -5.56 -7.22
N ALA A 337 -24.55 -4.57 -6.54
CA ALA A 337 -23.60 -3.67 -7.17
C ALA A 337 -22.35 -4.40 -7.70
N LEU A 338 -21.86 -5.41 -6.98
CA LEU A 338 -20.75 -6.25 -7.43
C LEU A 338 -21.12 -7.10 -8.66
N LYS A 339 -22.33 -7.68 -8.68
CA LYS A 339 -22.84 -8.42 -9.84
C LYS A 339 -22.95 -7.52 -11.07
N ASP A 340 -23.47 -6.31 -10.91
CA ASP A 340 -23.58 -5.33 -12.01
C ASP A 340 -22.21 -4.90 -12.53
N ALA A 341 -21.24 -4.67 -11.63
CA ALA A 341 -19.87 -4.32 -12.01
C ALA A 341 -19.17 -5.48 -12.74
N ARG A 342 -19.36 -6.73 -12.29
CA ARG A 342 -18.86 -7.92 -12.99
C ARG A 342 -19.47 -8.07 -14.37
N ALA A 343 -20.79 -7.93 -14.50
CA ALA A 343 -21.45 -8.00 -15.80
C ALA A 343 -20.92 -6.94 -16.78
N LYS A 344 -20.68 -5.71 -16.32
CA LYS A 344 -20.05 -4.66 -17.15
C LYS A 344 -18.61 -4.99 -17.54
N LEU A 345 -17.85 -5.61 -16.65
CA LEU A 345 -16.49 -6.07 -16.95
C LEU A 345 -16.53 -7.16 -18.03
N ASP A 346 -17.40 -8.15 -17.89
CA ASP A 346 -17.57 -9.21 -18.89
C ASP A 346 -17.99 -8.65 -20.26
N GLU A 347 -18.89 -7.66 -20.28
CA GLU A 347 -19.30 -6.96 -21.51
C GLU A 347 -18.12 -6.22 -22.17
N LEU A 348 -17.31 -5.50 -21.38
CA LEU A 348 -16.13 -4.79 -21.89
C LEU A 348 -15.04 -5.75 -22.37
N GLU A 349 -14.83 -6.87 -21.69
CA GLU A 349 -13.91 -7.92 -22.13
C GLU A 349 -14.36 -8.55 -23.44
N ALA A 350 -15.67 -8.83 -23.58
CA ALA A 350 -16.25 -9.33 -24.83
C ALA A 350 -16.08 -8.33 -25.99
N ALA A 351 -16.35 -7.04 -25.76
CA ALA A 351 -16.16 -5.99 -26.76
C ALA A 351 -14.68 -5.85 -27.16
N LEU A 352 -13.76 -5.98 -26.19
CA LEU A 352 -12.32 -5.95 -26.45
C LEU A 352 -11.85 -7.15 -27.29
N LEU A 353 -12.39 -8.34 -27.02
CA LEU A 353 -12.12 -9.53 -27.85
C LEU A 353 -12.65 -9.35 -29.28
N GLN A 354 -13.88 -8.86 -29.44
CA GLN A 354 -14.45 -8.57 -30.76
C GLN A 354 -13.60 -7.56 -31.53
N ALA A 355 -13.16 -6.46 -30.90
CA ALA A 355 -12.30 -5.46 -31.53
C ALA A 355 -10.93 -6.04 -31.96
N LYS A 356 -10.37 -6.98 -31.18
CA LYS A 356 -9.13 -7.70 -31.55
C LYS A 356 -9.35 -8.59 -32.76
N GLU A 357 -10.48 -9.30 -32.82
CA GLU A 357 -10.84 -10.14 -33.97
C GLU A 357 -11.06 -9.30 -35.23
N GLU A 358 -11.72 -8.15 -35.12
CA GLU A 358 -11.90 -7.20 -36.21
C GLU A 358 -10.57 -6.64 -36.71
N LEU A 359 -9.65 -6.27 -35.80
CA LEU A 359 -8.31 -5.82 -36.16
C LEU A 359 -7.54 -6.93 -36.90
N ALA A 360 -7.62 -8.18 -36.43
CA ALA A 360 -6.99 -9.31 -37.09
C ALA A 360 -7.60 -9.58 -38.48
N ARG A 361 -8.92 -9.36 -38.65
CA ARG A 361 -9.59 -9.43 -39.95
C ARG A 361 -9.10 -8.34 -40.91
N LEU A 362 -9.08 -7.09 -40.45
CA LEU A 362 -8.58 -5.94 -41.23
C LEU A 362 -7.13 -6.17 -41.68
N LEU A 363 -6.25 -6.66 -40.80
CA LEU A 363 -4.86 -6.96 -41.16
C LEU A 363 -4.75 -8.00 -42.28
N ARG A 364 -5.58 -9.04 -42.26
CA ARG A 364 -5.65 -10.03 -43.35
C ARG A 364 -6.10 -9.39 -44.66
N GLU A 365 -7.17 -8.60 -44.63
CA GLU A 365 -7.67 -7.89 -45.81
C GLU A 365 -6.63 -6.91 -46.39
N TYR A 366 -5.90 -6.19 -45.52
CA TYR A 366 -4.79 -5.33 -45.95
C TYR A 366 -3.65 -6.13 -46.60
N GLN A 367 -3.33 -7.31 -46.08
CA GLN A 367 -2.28 -8.17 -46.66
C GLN A 367 -2.69 -8.73 -48.03
N GLU A 368 -3.96 -9.11 -48.20
CA GLU A 368 -4.54 -9.51 -49.49
C GLU A 368 -4.57 -8.35 -50.50
N LEU A 369 -4.93 -7.14 -50.05
CA LEU A 369 -4.89 -5.96 -50.90
C LEU A 369 -3.46 -5.59 -51.31
N LEU A 370 -2.49 -5.74 -50.40
CA LEU A 370 -1.09 -5.53 -50.73
C LEU A 370 -0.58 -6.56 -51.75
N SER A 371 -0.94 -7.84 -51.61
CA SER A 371 -0.51 -8.88 -52.54
C SER A 371 -1.10 -8.65 -53.95
N THR A 372 -2.37 -8.26 -54.05
CA THR A 372 -2.99 -7.87 -55.32
C THR A 372 -2.33 -6.62 -55.93
N LYS A 373 -2.01 -5.61 -55.12
CA LYS A 373 -1.27 -4.43 -55.59
C LYS A 373 0.10 -4.80 -56.15
N LEU A 374 0.85 -5.67 -55.46
CA LEU A 374 2.15 -6.14 -55.94
C LEU A 374 2.02 -6.92 -57.25
N ALA A 375 0.98 -7.75 -57.40
CA ALA A 375 0.70 -8.44 -58.66
C ALA A 375 0.43 -7.45 -59.81
N LEU A 376 -0.39 -6.42 -59.56
CA LEU A 376 -0.66 -5.35 -60.53
C LEU A 376 0.58 -4.54 -60.89
N ASP A 377 1.47 -4.24 -59.94
CA ASP A 377 2.75 -3.57 -60.24
C ASP A 377 3.62 -4.41 -61.18
N VAL A 378 3.63 -5.73 -60.99
CA VAL A 378 4.35 -6.66 -61.88
C VAL A 378 3.73 -6.63 -63.28
N GLU A 379 2.41 -6.66 -63.40
CA GLU A 379 1.71 -6.53 -64.68
C GLU A 379 2.02 -5.19 -65.37
N ILE A 380 2.00 -4.08 -64.63
CA ILE A 380 2.37 -2.76 -65.19
C ILE A 380 3.83 -2.77 -65.66
N ALA A 381 4.75 -3.38 -64.90
CA ALA A 381 6.14 -3.50 -65.29
C ALA A 381 6.33 -4.38 -66.55
N THR A 382 5.56 -5.46 -66.70
CA THR A 382 5.59 -6.28 -67.92
C THR A 382 4.99 -5.53 -69.11
N TYR A 383 3.88 -4.80 -68.93
CA TYR A 383 3.31 -3.94 -69.97
C TYR A 383 4.29 -2.85 -70.42
N ARG A 384 4.99 -2.18 -69.48
CA ARG A 384 6.04 -1.20 -69.82
C ARG A 384 7.17 -1.80 -70.64
N LYS A 385 7.66 -2.99 -70.26
CA LYS A 385 8.70 -3.70 -71.04
C LYS A 385 8.25 -4.07 -72.45
N LEU A 386 6.99 -4.46 -72.63
CA LEU A 386 6.42 -4.72 -73.95
C LEU A 386 6.38 -3.44 -74.80
N LEU A 387 5.94 -2.32 -74.22
CA LEU A 387 5.93 -1.01 -74.89
C LEU A 387 7.34 -0.52 -75.27
N GLU A 388 8.30 -0.62 -74.37
CA GLU A 388 9.71 -0.28 -74.65
C GLU A 388 10.29 -1.16 -75.77
N GLY A 389 9.92 -2.46 -75.80
CA GLY A 389 10.27 -3.39 -76.86
C GLY A 389 9.65 -3.05 -78.22
N GLU A 390 8.43 -2.51 -78.24
CA GLU A 390 7.81 -1.99 -79.45
C GLU A 390 8.48 -0.69 -79.91
N GLU A 391 8.78 0.27 -79.03
CA GLU A 391 9.46 1.53 -79.38
C GLU A 391 10.86 1.29 -79.98
N CYS A 392 11.60 0.27 -79.50
CA CYS A 392 12.87 -0.15 -80.11
C CYS A 392 12.71 -0.62 -81.56
N ARG A 393 11.53 -1.11 -81.94
CA ARG A 393 11.19 -1.55 -83.30
C ARG A 393 10.84 -0.39 -84.25
N TRP A 394 10.42 0.76 -83.71
CA TRP A 394 10.13 1.97 -84.48
C TRP A 394 11.30 2.99 -84.49
N GLY A 395 12.21 2.94 -83.52
CA GLY A 395 13.40 3.80 -83.45
C GLY A 395 14.65 3.29 -84.20
N ALA A 396 14.62 2.05 -84.70
CA ALA A 396 15.71 1.43 -85.47
C ALA A 396 15.45 1.41 -87.00
N GLY A 397 14.53 2.26 -87.48
CA GLY A 397 14.22 2.46 -88.90
C GLY A 397 14.97 3.63 -89.51
#